data_AF-A0A1J4N9V5-F1
#
_entry.id   AF-A0A1J4N9V5-F1
#
_cell.length_a   1.000
_cell.length_b   1.000
_cell.length_c   1.000
_cell.angle_alpha   90.00
_cell.angle_beta   90.00
_cell.angle_gamma   90.00
#
_symmetry.space_group_name_H-M   'P 1'
#
loop_
_entity.id
_entity.type
_entity.pdbx_description
1 polymer ?
#
loop_
_entity_poly.entity_id
_entity_poly.type
_entity_poly.pdbx_seq_one_letter_code
_entity_poly.pdbx_strand_id
1 'polypeptide(L)'
;MRRPHENVATVLVDPRILGDIEIELMSLDMPLWRVCAAPIVKDGQRFAFQIRNKLLMSKRGEWDCAKDWVPVWIGFGSTWAAPGEAIPWPAHKALWTLLEDYSEQVRYHKRLGGIPRIPRLREAC
;
A
#
# COMPACT_ATOMS: atom_id res chain seq x y z
N MET A 1 -5.33 -2.52 -25.11
CA MET A 1 -6.00 -2.52 -23.78
C MET A 1 -4.97 -2.64 -22.68
N ARG A 2 -5.05 -1.80 -21.63
CA ARG A 2 -4.17 -1.91 -20.45
C ARG A 2 -4.58 -3.15 -19.66
N ARG A 3 -3.61 -3.96 -19.20
CA ARG A 3 -3.92 -5.12 -18.34
C ARG A 3 -4.66 -4.64 -17.08
N PRO A 4 -5.61 -5.44 -16.53
CA PRO A 4 -6.24 -5.13 -15.26
C PRO A 4 -5.16 -4.84 -14.20
N HIS A 5 -5.29 -3.70 -13.54
CA HIS A 5 -4.36 -3.25 -12.51
C HIS A 5 -5.15 -2.72 -11.33
N GLU A 6 -4.60 -2.88 -10.13
CA GLU A 6 -5.08 -2.21 -8.93
C GLU A 6 -4.28 -0.94 -8.70
N ASN A 7 -5.00 0.14 -8.39
CA ASN A 7 -4.39 1.37 -7.91
C ASN A 7 -4.06 1.20 -6.43
N VAL A 8 -2.79 1.39 -6.07
CA VAL A 8 -2.31 1.22 -4.70
C VAL A 8 -1.42 2.37 -4.29
N ALA A 9 -1.46 2.73 -3.01
CA ALA A 9 -0.39 3.48 -2.39
C ALA A 9 0.75 2.52 -2.00
N THR A 10 2.00 2.95 -2.23
CA THR A 10 3.17 2.22 -1.74
C THR A 10 3.72 2.96 -0.53
N VAL A 11 3.76 2.28 0.61
CA VAL A 11 4.05 2.87 1.92
C VAL A 11 5.10 2.02 2.63
N LEU A 12 6.06 2.65 3.30
CA LEU A 12 6.90 2.01 4.30
C LEU A 12 6.24 2.22 5.66
N VAL A 13 6.07 1.14 6.41
CA VAL A 13 5.36 1.13 7.69
C VAL A 13 6.29 0.60 8.77
N ASP A 14 6.40 1.30 9.90
CA ASP A 14 7.10 0.78 11.08
C ASP A 14 6.45 -0.56 11.48
N PRO A 15 7.23 -1.65 11.59
CA PRO A 15 6.69 -2.97 11.95
C PRO A 15 5.90 -2.98 13.27
N ARG A 16 6.15 -2.05 14.19
CA ARG A 16 5.49 -1.97 15.49
C ARG A 16 4.01 -1.58 15.40
N ILE A 17 3.62 -0.80 14.39
CA ILE A 17 2.24 -0.32 14.22
C ILE A 17 1.51 -1.01 13.06
N LEU A 18 2.14 -1.99 12.42
CA LEU A 18 1.61 -2.63 11.22
C LEU A 18 0.25 -3.29 11.44
N GLY A 19 0.00 -3.84 12.64
CA GLY A 19 -1.32 -4.40 12.99
C GLY A 19 -2.38 -3.31 13.22
N ASP A 20 -2.02 -2.25 13.94
CA ASP A 20 -2.94 -1.17 14.30
C ASP A 20 -3.42 -0.43 13.03
N ILE A 21 -2.50 -0.06 12.15
CA ILE A 21 -2.82 0.62 10.90
C ILE A 21 -3.64 -0.28 9.95
N GLU A 22 -3.39 -1.60 9.96
CA GLU A 22 -4.15 -2.56 9.16
C GLU A 22 -5.62 -2.61 9.62
N ILE A 23 -5.88 -2.57 10.93
CA ILE A 23 -7.24 -2.54 11.50
C ILE A 23 -7.99 -1.26 11.07
N GLU A 24 -7.34 -0.10 11.17
CA GLU A 24 -7.98 1.15 10.77
C GLU A 24 -8.26 1.19 9.26
N LEU A 25 -7.31 0.75 8.43
CA LEU A 25 -7.51 0.65 6.99
C LEU A 25 -8.65 -0.32 6.62
N MET A 26 -8.78 -1.45 7.33
CA MET A 26 -9.91 -2.37 7.15
C MET A 26 -11.25 -1.70 7.46
N SER A 27 -11.33 -0.85 8.50
CA SER A 27 -12.56 -0.11 8.84
C SER A 27 -12.99 0.86 7.73
N LEU A 28 -12.03 1.30 6.91
CA LEU A 28 -12.25 2.13 5.73
C LEU A 28 -12.39 1.30 4.44
N ASP A 29 -12.49 -0.03 4.49
CA ASP A 29 -12.44 -0.91 3.29
C ASP A 29 -11.22 -0.62 2.40
N MET A 30 -10.04 -0.48 3.00
CA MET A 30 -8.76 -0.31 2.32
C MET A 30 -7.85 -1.50 2.64
N PRO A 31 -7.74 -2.51 1.75
CA PRO A 31 -6.91 -3.67 2.03
C PRO A 31 -5.42 -3.30 2.06
N LEU A 32 -4.70 -3.83 3.05
CA LEU A 32 -3.25 -3.75 3.16
C LEU A 32 -2.62 -5.08 2.77
N TRP A 33 -1.57 -5.04 1.94
CA TRP A 33 -0.76 -6.20 1.62
C TRP A 33 0.71 -5.92 1.89
N ARG A 34 1.34 -6.73 2.74
CA ARG A 34 2.79 -6.76 2.85
C ARG A 34 3.35 -7.20 1.50
N VAL A 35 4.24 -6.40 0.91
CA VAL A 35 4.81 -6.69 -0.42
C VAL A 35 5.49 -8.06 -0.44
N CYS A 36 6.14 -8.44 0.66
CA CYS A 36 6.87 -9.70 0.77
C CYS A 36 5.97 -10.95 0.79
N ALA A 37 4.69 -10.80 1.09
CA ALA A 37 3.72 -11.90 1.17
C ALA A 37 2.62 -11.78 0.11
N ALA A 38 2.69 -10.78 -0.77
CA ALA A 38 1.68 -10.60 -1.80
C ALA A 38 1.74 -11.74 -2.84
N PRO A 39 0.60 -12.41 -3.13
CA PRO A 39 0.59 -13.63 -3.96
C PRO A 39 0.99 -13.38 -5.42
N ILE A 40 0.98 -12.12 -5.85
CA ILE A 40 1.39 -11.70 -7.20
C ILE A 40 2.92 -11.63 -7.37
N VAL A 41 3.70 -11.85 -6.31
CA VAL A 41 5.16 -11.70 -6.30
C VAL A 41 5.82 -13.06 -6.03
N LYS A 42 6.60 -13.56 -7.00
CA LYS A 42 7.29 -14.87 -6.90
C LYS A 42 8.40 -14.89 -5.84
N ASP A 43 9.20 -13.83 -5.77
CA ASP A 43 10.26 -13.63 -4.78
C ASP A 43 9.96 -12.37 -3.96
N GLY A 44 9.04 -12.53 -3.00
CA GLY A 44 8.51 -11.41 -2.21
C GLY A 44 9.57 -10.69 -1.39
N GLN A 45 10.52 -11.42 -0.79
CA GLN A 45 11.56 -10.83 0.05
C GLN A 45 12.49 -9.92 -0.76
N ARG A 46 12.98 -10.41 -1.90
CA ARG A 46 13.83 -9.60 -2.79
C ARG A 46 13.08 -8.38 -3.31
N PHE A 47 11.82 -8.55 -3.68
CA PHE A 47 11.02 -7.48 -4.24
C PHE A 47 10.67 -6.40 -3.20
N ALA A 48 10.34 -6.80 -1.97
CA ALA A 48 10.18 -5.90 -0.83
C ALA A 48 11.46 -5.08 -0.58
N PHE A 49 12.62 -5.72 -0.58
CA PHE A 49 13.91 -5.03 -0.46
C PHE A 49 14.10 -3.98 -1.58
N GLN A 50 13.81 -4.35 -2.83
CA GLN A 50 13.93 -3.43 -3.98
C GLN A 50 13.00 -2.23 -3.87
N ILE A 51 11.74 -2.42 -3.48
CA ILE A 51 10.78 -1.33 -3.28
C ILE A 51 11.26 -0.40 -2.17
N ARG A 52 11.66 -0.95 -1.03
CA ARG A 52 12.16 -0.15 0.10
C ARG A 52 13.39 0.65 -0.29
N ASN A 53 14.39 0.00 -0.89
CA ASN A 53 15.60 0.68 -1.32
C ASN A 53 15.28 1.82 -2.31
N LYS A 54 14.38 1.60 -3.27
CA LYS A 54 13.96 2.63 -4.22
C LYS A 54 13.31 3.83 -3.52
N LEU A 55 12.46 3.61 -2.52
CA LEU A 55 11.81 4.67 -1.75
C LEU A 55 12.83 5.48 -0.94
N LEU A 56 13.71 4.80 -0.20
CA LEU A 56 14.75 5.44 0.62
C LEU A 56 15.71 6.27 -0.24
N MET A 57 16.21 5.70 -1.34
CA MET A 57 17.14 6.40 -2.24
C MET A 57 16.51 7.64 -2.90
N SER A 58 15.19 7.62 -3.15
CA SER A 58 14.48 8.80 -3.68
C SER A 58 14.47 9.99 -2.70
N LYS A 59 14.76 9.74 -1.42
CA LYS A 59 14.69 10.69 -0.32
C LYS A 59 16.06 11.06 0.27
N ARG A 60 17.15 10.56 -0.35
CA ARG A 60 18.54 10.97 -0.06
C ARG A 60 18.87 11.08 1.45
N GLY A 61 18.50 10.09 2.24
CA GLY A 61 18.80 10.01 3.67
C GLY A 61 17.72 10.58 4.61
N GLU A 62 16.77 11.37 4.11
CA GLU A 62 15.67 11.91 4.95
C GLU A 62 14.85 10.80 5.64
N TRP A 63 14.84 9.60 5.07
CA TRP A 63 14.06 8.46 5.54
C TRP A 63 14.91 7.33 6.14
N ASP A 64 16.14 7.60 6.58
CA ASP A 64 17.03 6.55 7.13
C ASP A 64 16.44 5.83 8.36
N CYS A 65 15.56 6.50 9.11
CA CYS A 65 14.77 5.87 10.18
C CYS A 65 13.91 4.68 9.70
N ALA A 66 13.53 4.66 8.42
CA ALA A 66 12.67 3.65 7.81
C ALA A 66 13.45 2.53 7.09
N LYS A 67 14.77 2.42 7.32
CA LYS A 67 15.64 1.43 6.65
C LYS A 67 15.18 -0.02 6.80
N ASP A 68 14.57 -0.34 7.94
CA ASP A 68 14.11 -1.69 8.29
C ASP A 68 12.58 -1.82 8.26
N TRP A 69 11.87 -0.77 7.83
CA TRP A 69 10.42 -0.75 7.79
C TRP A 69 9.86 -1.67 6.70
N VAL A 70 8.59 -2.03 6.87
CA VAL A 70 7.90 -2.99 6.02
C VAL A 70 7.27 -2.26 4.84
N PRO A 71 7.66 -2.59 3.59
CA PRO A 71 6.95 -2.09 2.42
C PRO A 71 5.60 -2.79 2.28
N VAL A 72 4.55 -1.98 2.15
CA VAL A 72 3.17 -2.43 1.97
C VAL A 72 2.56 -1.74 0.74
N TRP A 73 1.56 -2.42 0.18
CA TRP A 73 0.59 -1.82 -0.73
C TRP A 73 -0.72 -1.65 -0.01
N ILE A 74 -1.32 -0.47 -0.15
CA ILE A 74 -2.66 -0.18 0.33
C ILE A 74 -3.54 0.04 -0.89
N GLY A 75 -4.53 -0.83 -1.06
CA GLY A 75 -5.51 -0.75 -2.14
C GLY A 75 -6.81 -0.09 -1.71
N PHE A 76 -7.78 -0.16 -2.60
CA PHE A 76 -9.13 0.36 -2.39
C PHE A 76 -10.13 -0.79 -2.54
N GLY A 77 -10.92 -1.02 -1.49
CA GLY A 77 -11.94 -2.05 -1.43
C GLY A 77 -13.14 -1.76 -2.34
N SER A 78 -14.15 -2.60 -2.23
CA SER A 78 -15.37 -2.53 -3.05
C SER A 78 -16.23 -1.28 -2.78
N THR A 79 -16.13 -0.66 -1.60
CA THR A 79 -16.84 0.60 -1.30
C THR A 79 -16.28 1.78 -2.07
N TRP A 80 -15.02 1.70 -2.52
CA TRP A 80 -14.30 2.79 -3.18
C TRP A 80 -14.03 2.54 -4.65
N ALA A 81 -13.79 1.29 -5.07
CA ALA A 81 -13.28 1.00 -6.39
C ALA A 81 -14.21 0.06 -7.16
N ALA A 82 -14.73 0.55 -8.30
CA ALA A 82 -15.41 -0.25 -9.30
C ALA A 82 -14.47 -0.56 -10.49
N PRO A 83 -14.59 -1.73 -11.14
CA PRO A 83 -13.76 -2.07 -12.30
C PRO A 83 -13.92 -1.06 -13.44
N GLY A 84 -12.81 -0.47 -13.89
CA GLY A 84 -12.80 0.47 -15.01
C GLY A 84 -13.09 1.92 -14.64
N GLU A 85 -13.40 2.20 -13.37
CA GLU A 85 -13.65 3.55 -12.86
C GLU A 85 -12.43 4.13 -12.16
N ALA A 86 -12.36 5.47 -12.13
CA ALA A 86 -11.36 6.17 -11.35
C ALA A 86 -11.68 6.06 -9.85
N ILE A 87 -10.63 6.02 -9.01
CA ILE A 87 -10.81 6.05 -7.57
C ILE A 87 -11.41 7.41 -7.18
N PRO A 88 -12.52 7.45 -6.42
CA PRO A 88 -13.20 8.69 -6.10
C PRO A 88 -12.35 9.51 -5.11
N TRP A 89 -12.38 10.83 -5.27
CA TRP A 89 -11.59 11.75 -4.42
C TRP A 89 -11.76 11.53 -2.90
N PRO A 90 -12.98 11.26 -2.37
CA PRO A 90 -13.15 10.91 -0.95
C PRO A 90 -12.28 9.75 -0.48
N ALA A 91 -12.05 8.72 -1.32
CA ALA A 91 -11.18 7.60 -0.98
C ALA A 91 -9.72 8.03 -0.88
N HIS A 92 -9.26 8.88 -1.82
CA HIS A 92 -7.91 9.46 -1.75
C HIS A 92 -7.72 10.27 -0.45
N LYS A 93 -8.71 11.11 -0.12
CA LYS A 93 -8.67 11.93 1.09
C LYS A 93 -8.60 11.06 2.33
N ALA A 94 -9.49 10.06 2.44
CA ALA A 94 -9.51 9.14 3.59
C ALA A 94 -8.16 8.44 3.79
N LEU A 95 -7.56 7.93 2.71
CA LEU A 95 -6.25 7.29 2.78
C LEU A 95 -5.16 8.25 3.27
N TRP A 96 -5.07 9.45 2.68
CA TRP A 96 -4.00 10.38 3.03
C TRP A 96 -4.16 10.99 4.40
N THR A 97 -5.41 11.22 4.86
CA THR A 97 -5.68 11.66 6.23
C THR A 97 -5.23 10.59 7.24
N LEU A 98 -5.63 9.33 7.05
CA LEU A 98 -5.19 8.25 7.93
C LEU A 98 -3.66 8.15 7.96
N LEU A 99 -2.98 8.20 6.82
CA LEU A 99 -1.52 8.13 6.80
C LEU A 99 -0.81 9.36 7.39
N GLU A 100 -1.49 10.52 7.47
CA GLU A 100 -0.96 11.71 8.16
C GLU A 100 -1.00 11.55 9.69
N ASP A 101 -2.02 10.88 10.22
CA ASP A 101 -2.13 10.57 11.66
C ASP A 101 -0.98 9.67 12.14
N TYR A 102 -0.39 8.88 11.23
CA TYR A 102 0.78 8.03 11.47
C TYR A 102 2.10 8.63 10.94
N SER A 103 2.19 9.95 10.78
CA SER A 103 3.32 10.61 10.08
C SER A 103 4.71 10.27 10.64
N GLU A 104 4.82 9.90 11.92
CA GLU A 104 6.09 9.47 12.51
C GLU A 104 6.46 8.02 12.15
N GLN A 105 5.47 7.16 11.86
CA GLN A 105 5.61 5.71 11.68
C GLN A 105 5.35 5.23 10.24
N VAL A 106 4.99 6.12 9.31
CA VAL A 106 4.88 5.79 7.88
C VAL A 106 5.69 6.72 6.98
N ARG A 107 6.18 6.19 5.85
CA ARG A 107 6.81 6.98 4.79
C ARG A 107 6.24 6.62 3.43
N TYR A 108 5.80 7.61 2.68
CA TYR A 108 5.17 7.42 1.38
C TYR A 108 5.30 8.65 0.49
N HIS A 109 5.06 8.45 -0.80
CA HIS A 109 4.82 9.55 -1.73
C HIS A 109 3.31 9.65 -1.95
N LYS A 110 2.73 10.86 -1.91
CA LYS A 110 1.30 11.12 -2.17
C LYS A 110 0.93 10.88 -3.64
N ARG A 111 0.95 9.61 -4.06
CA ARG A 111 0.63 9.15 -5.40
C ARG A 111 0.17 7.70 -5.35
N LEU A 112 -0.63 7.31 -6.34
CA LEU A 112 -0.98 5.91 -6.57
C LEU A 112 -0.09 5.33 -7.67
N GLY A 113 0.29 4.07 -7.48
CA GLY A 113 0.91 3.22 -8.50
C GLY A 113 -0.08 2.15 -8.97
N GLY A 114 0.23 1.52 -10.10
CA GLY A 114 -0.52 0.37 -10.60
C GLY A 114 0.23 -0.93 -10.35
N ILE A 115 -0.43 -1.92 -9.78
CA ILE A 115 0.08 -3.30 -9.65
C ILE A 115 -0.86 -4.28 -10.37
N PRO A 116 -0.41 -5.48 -10.75
CA PRO A 116 -1.32 -6.56 -11.11
C PRO A 116 -2.39 -6.77 -10.03
N ARG A 117 -3.61 -7.13 -10.43
CA ARG A 117 -4.70 -7.40 -9.48
C ARG A 117 -4.29 -8.51 -8.50
N ILE A 118 -4.50 -8.25 -7.22
CA ILE A 118 -4.29 -9.21 -6.14
C ILE A 118 -5.63 -9.97 -5.96
N PRO A 119 -5.63 -11.31 -6.08
CA PRO A 119 -6.84 -12.09 -5.81
C PRO A 119 -7.36 -11.80 -4.39
N ARG A 120 -8.63 -11.41 -4.28
CA ARG A 120 -9.31 -11.23 -2.99
C ARG A 120 -9.97 -12.55 -2.63
N LEU A 121 -9.86 -12.96 -1.37
CA LEU A 121 -10.42 -14.24 -0.87
C LEU A 121 -11.96 -14.34 -1.03
N ARG A 122 -12.64 -13.26 -1.43
CA ARG A 122 -14.09 -13.19 -1.59
C ARG A 122 -14.62 -13.54 -2.99
N GLU A 123 -13.78 -13.90 -3.96
CA GLU A 123 -14.21 -14.34 -5.31
C GLU A 123 -14.39 -15.88 -5.41
N ALA A 124 -14.79 -16.53 -4.31
CA ALA A 124 -15.15 -17.94 -4.26
C ALA A 124 -16.46 -18.13 -3.48
N CYS A 125 -17.57 -17.72 -4.09
CA CYS A 125 -18.94 -18.16 -3.80
C CYS A 125 -19.76 -18.03 -5.09
#